data_AF-A0A8R1XRT5-F1
#
_entry.id   AF-A0A8R1XRT5-F1
#
_cell.length_a   1.000
_cell.length_b   1.000
_cell.length_c   1.000
_cell.angle_alpha   90.00
_cell.angle_beta   90.00
_cell.angle_gamma   90.00
#
_symmetry.space_group_name_H-M   'P 1'
#
loop_
_entity.id
_entity.type
_entity.pdbx_description
1 polymer ?
#
loop_
_entity_poly.entity_id
_entity_poly.type
_entity_poly.pdbx_seq_one_letter_code
_entity_poly.pdbx_strand_id
1 'polypeptide(L)'
;MQVGLGCYAIWIFGLIQHLRNVCTGAIRKTHPIELTIDSGSIRGEYLTIGANDFAVFKGIPYAAPPVGSLRFQMPEPPAKWRGVMNATQYSAMCAQKPRTRQSDPINIYRIHISEDCLYLNVFAPPQFTNDTYPVIVYIHGGGFQSGSGSDFSQEAILTNFVSRKIVFITINYRLGPFGFISTGDGVIPGNNGLWDQILALKWIKLNARVFGGDPENILLMGHGSGAASASLLALSPRAEGLFQKIVLLSGTALSPGVVRDTAINATWILDRKLHCRSFNSSELLECFKKQLKDEILDISASDYTCIQSIFDRILMRYDGYEEFVPIVDGIGGVLPESPEMLVTYRRKMPMMIGTTRDESSLKILILNEKNVNMSALTVSAAEEMAENLTLSYSAFVNHRLIMEGCKHEYIWSKINPAMDSSVLNNAVLNMYSHFWYDAPASRLATHYAKGGAPVYLYSFDHISENLEYNRAFHGCDEIFLFDVEPRFLIKRRDRNWQLDRRLTEIFAELINNFARTGIPTPKSSGFSFNWTAMKVDKLNYLSITDKPEMNVGFRWQGHVFWNWYARHLDAVDVGNLHRIAQLDKQLGDYQLATWMLLFCALFFFAILVGLACYCTRKEADEEDL
;
A
#
# COMPACT_ATOMS: atom_id res chain seq x y z
N MET A 1 29.11 -11.27 61.27
CA MET A 1 27.77 -11.78 60.91
C MET A 1 26.87 -10.69 60.28
N GLN A 2 27.44 -9.73 59.55
CA GLN A 2 26.80 -8.43 59.25
C GLN A 2 26.50 -8.18 57.76
N VAL A 3 26.52 -9.20 56.90
CA VAL A 3 26.41 -9.02 55.42
C VAL A 3 25.04 -9.44 54.86
N GLY A 4 24.06 -9.80 55.71
CA GLY A 4 22.81 -10.42 55.26
C GLY A 4 21.60 -9.51 55.02
N LEU A 5 21.62 -8.25 55.44
CA LEU A 5 20.41 -7.41 55.49
C LEU A 5 20.26 -6.40 54.34
N GLY A 6 21.32 -6.16 53.56
CA GLY A 6 21.29 -5.21 52.43
C GLY A 6 20.60 -5.76 51.17
N CYS A 7 20.70 -7.06 50.90
CA CYS A 7 20.17 -7.65 49.66
C CYS A 7 18.65 -7.85 49.67
N TYR A 8 18.03 -8.03 50.83
CA TYR A 8 16.57 -8.19 50.92
C TYR A 8 15.81 -6.88 50.69
N ALA A 9 16.38 -5.73 51.08
CA ALA A 9 15.76 -4.42 50.83
C ALA A 9 15.77 -4.07 49.34
N ILE A 10 16.83 -4.43 48.60
CA ILE A 10 16.96 -4.17 47.16
C ILE A 10 15.99 -5.05 46.36
N TRP A 11 15.77 -6.30 46.79
CA TRP A 11 14.78 -7.18 46.17
C TRP A 11 13.33 -6.72 46.42
N ILE A 12 13.01 -6.20 47.60
CA ILE A 12 11.66 -5.69 47.91
C ILE A 12 11.40 -4.37 47.17
N PHE A 13 12.38 -3.47 47.06
CA PHE A 13 12.24 -2.25 46.25
C PHE A 13 12.15 -2.57 44.75
N GLY A 14 12.91 -3.56 44.26
CA GLY A 14 12.80 -4.08 42.91
C GLY A 14 11.44 -4.71 42.62
N LEU A 15 10.88 -5.49 43.55
CA LEU A 15 9.55 -6.09 43.43
C LEU A 15 8.42 -5.05 43.51
N ILE A 16 8.56 -4.00 44.33
CA ILE A 16 7.56 -2.92 44.44
C ILE A 16 7.61 -1.99 43.22
N GLN A 17 8.77 -1.77 42.60
CA GLN A 17 8.88 -1.14 41.28
C GLN A 17 8.38 -2.04 40.15
N HIS A 18 8.58 -3.36 40.24
CA HIS A 18 8.02 -4.30 39.27
C HIS A 18 6.49 -4.39 39.40
N LEU A 19 5.93 -4.39 40.61
CA LEU A 19 4.48 -4.42 40.84
C LEU A 19 3.81 -3.05 40.59
N ARG A 20 4.53 -1.93 40.70
CA ARG A 20 4.04 -0.60 40.28
C ARG A 20 4.11 -0.38 38.76
N ASN A 21 5.03 -1.04 38.06
CA ASN A 21 5.18 -0.93 36.61
C ASN A 21 4.49 -2.06 35.82
N VAL A 22 4.03 -3.13 36.50
CA VAL A 22 3.19 -4.21 35.92
C VAL A 22 1.69 -3.94 36.12
N CYS A 23 1.32 -2.84 36.76
CA CYS A 23 0.02 -2.22 36.51
C CYS A 23 0.04 -1.57 35.12
N THR A 24 -0.04 -2.37 34.05
CA THR A 24 -0.67 -1.89 32.82
C THR A 24 -2.01 -1.32 33.26
N GLY A 25 -2.19 -0.01 33.09
CA GLY A 25 -3.30 0.72 33.68
C GLY A 25 -4.61 0.14 33.15
N ALA A 26 -5.24 -0.76 33.92
CA ALA A 26 -6.44 -1.44 33.49
C ALA A 26 -7.44 -0.41 32.98
N ILE A 27 -7.83 -0.52 31.71
CA ILE A 27 -8.77 0.40 31.08
C ILE A 27 -10.07 0.37 31.89
N ARG A 28 -10.40 1.47 32.57
CA ARG A 28 -11.65 1.58 33.31
C ARG A 28 -12.64 2.38 32.47
N LYS A 29 -13.76 1.77 32.13
CA LYS A 29 -14.94 2.48 31.62
C LYS A 29 -15.56 3.22 32.80
N THR A 30 -15.73 4.53 32.68
CA THR A 30 -16.21 5.34 33.81
C THR A 30 -17.67 5.73 33.62
N HIS A 31 -17.99 6.56 32.62
CA HIS A 31 -19.32 7.14 32.42
C HIS A 31 -19.65 7.30 30.92
N PRO A 32 -20.93 7.23 30.52
CA PRO A 32 -21.34 7.56 29.15
C PRO A 32 -21.15 9.07 28.89
N ILE A 33 -20.85 9.42 27.64
CA ILE A 33 -20.82 10.80 27.16
C ILE A 33 -21.76 10.92 25.96
N GLU A 34 -22.62 11.94 25.96
CA GLU A 34 -23.50 12.23 24.84
C GLU A 34 -23.08 13.52 24.14
N LEU A 35 -22.96 13.46 22.82
CA LEU A 35 -22.67 14.60 21.95
C LEU A 35 -23.69 14.65 20.82
N THR A 36 -23.89 15.84 20.24
CA THR A 36 -24.77 16.01 19.07
C THR A 36 -23.94 16.42 17.86
N ILE A 37 -23.93 15.55 16.85
CA ILE A 37 -23.34 15.78 15.52
C ILE A 37 -24.44 16.19 14.54
N ASP A 38 -24.10 16.60 13.32
CA ASP A 38 -25.10 17.09 12.33
C ASP A 38 -26.23 16.08 12.02
N SER A 39 -25.90 14.78 12.03
CA SER A 39 -26.86 13.71 11.72
C SER A 39 -27.75 13.29 12.92
N GLY A 40 -27.39 13.67 14.15
CA GLY A 40 -28.14 13.31 15.36
C GLY A 40 -27.27 13.20 16.61
N SER A 41 -27.87 12.78 17.73
CA SER A 41 -27.14 12.58 18.99
C SER A 41 -26.49 11.19 19.04
N ILE A 42 -25.28 11.12 19.60
CA ILE A 42 -24.49 9.90 19.78
C ILE A 42 -24.07 9.75 21.25
N ARG A 43 -23.96 8.50 21.71
CA ARG A 43 -23.44 8.15 23.05
C ARG A 43 -22.13 7.38 22.92
N GLY A 44 -21.03 7.99 23.35
CA GLY A 44 -19.74 7.35 23.52
C GLY A 44 -19.48 6.93 24.97
N GLU A 45 -18.21 6.69 25.28
CA GLU A 45 -17.75 6.31 26.62
C GLU A 45 -16.52 7.12 27.03
N TYR A 46 -16.45 7.51 28.30
CA TYR A 46 -15.19 7.92 28.91
C TYR A 46 -14.38 6.69 29.33
N LEU A 47 -13.09 6.69 28.97
CA LEU A 47 -12.13 5.67 29.33
C LEU A 47 -10.98 6.29 30.11
N THR A 48 -10.57 5.65 31.19
CA THR A 48 -9.38 6.05 31.96
C THR A 48 -8.25 5.05 31.71
N ILE A 49 -7.09 5.55 31.30
CA ILE A 49 -5.84 4.77 31.18
C ILE A 49 -4.76 5.48 32.00
N GLY A 50 -4.27 4.78 33.04
CA GLY A 50 -3.37 5.39 34.03
C GLY A 50 -4.04 6.56 34.75
N ALA A 51 -3.49 7.77 34.60
CA ALA A 51 -4.02 9.01 35.18
C ALA A 51 -4.77 9.91 34.17
N ASN A 52 -4.97 9.44 32.94
CA ASN A 52 -5.59 10.22 31.86
C ASN A 52 -6.97 9.67 31.52
N ASP A 53 -7.93 10.58 31.38
CA ASP A 53 -9.26 10.29 30.84
C ASP A 53 -9.31 10.60 29.35
N PHE A 54 -10.18 9.88 28.62
CA PHE A 54 -10.36 10.00 27.18
C PHE A 54 -11.83 9.83 26.82
N ALA A 55 -12.30 10.54 25.80
CA ALA A 55 -13.63 10.33 25.23
C ALA A 55 -13.51 9.48 23.94
N VAL A 56 -14.28 8.40 23.87
CA VAL A 56 -14.23 7.45 22.75
C VAL A 56 -15.62 7.23 22.16
N PHE A 57 -15.70 7.34 20.83
CA PHE A 57 -16.89 7.09 20.04
C PHE A 57 -16.53 6.14 18.90
N LYS A 58 -17.23 5.02 18.77
CA LYS A 58 -16.96 3.97 17.78
C LYS A 58 -18.20 3.66 16.96
N GLY A 59 -18.01 3.33 15.68
CA GLY A 59 -19.10 2.95 14.79
C GLY A 59 -20.04 4.11 14.45
N ILE A 60 -19.52 5.33 14.23
CA ILE A 60 -20.34 6.47 13.80
C ILE A 60 -20.51 6.42 12.27
N PRO A 61 -21.74 6.39 11.72
CA PRO A 61 -21.94 6.39 10.28
C PRO A 61 -21.60 7.77 9.70
N TYR A 62 -20.71 7.80 8.71
CA TYR A 62 -20.41 9.01 7.95
C TYR A 62 -21.07 9.02 6.56
N ALA A 63 -21.68 7.91 6.17
CA ALA A 63 -22.39 7.71 4.90
C ALA A 63 -23.58 6.74 5.07
N ALA A 64 -24.48 6.73 4.11
CA ALA A 64 -25.53 5.72 3.99
C ALA A 64 -24.94 4.34 3.65
N PRO A 65 -25.54 3.23 4.10
CA PRO A 65 -25.07 1.88 3.77
C PRO A 65 -25.02 1.65 2.24
N PRO A 66 -23.87 1.27 1.66
CA PRO A 66 -23.72 1.10 0.21
C PRO A 66 -24.25 -0.27 -0.26
N VAL A 67 -25.50 -0.58 0.10
CA VAL A 67 -26.20 -1.84 -0.19
C VAL A 67 -27.33 -1.61 -1.19
N GLY A 68 -27.84 -2.69 -1.79
CA GLY A 68 -28.98 -2.62 -2.71
C GLY A 68 -28.70 -1.69 -3.89
N SER A 69 -29.51 -0.64 -4.05
CA SER A 69 -29.34 0.34 -5.14
C SER A 69 -28.07 1.17 -5.04
N LEU A 70 -27.50 1.35 -3.84
CA LEU A 70 -26.26 2.11 -3.61
C LEU A 70 -25.00 1.26 -3.80
N ARG A 71 -25.14 -0.06 -3.98
CA ARG A 71 -23.99 -0.94 -4.26
C ARG A 71 -23.33 -0.51 -5.57
N PHE A 72 -22.01 -0.34 -5.53
CA PHE A 72 -21.16 0.18 -6.61
C PHE A 72 -21.41 1.62 -7.06
N GLN A 73 -22.21 2.38 -6.30
CA GLN A 73 -22.46 3.80 -6.55
C GLN A 73 -21.64 4.69 -5.60
N MET A 74 -21.53 5.98 -5.91
CA MET A 74 -20.90 6.94 -4.99
C MET A 74 -21.62 6.94 -3.63
N PRO A 75 -20.90 7.16 -2.52
CA PRO A 75 -21.51 7.18 -1.20
C PRO A 75 -22.38 8.43 -1.01
N GLU A 76 -23.49 8.26 -0.32
CA GLU A 76 -24.40 9.34 0.04
C GLU A 76 -24.27 9.69 1.54
N PRO A 77 -24.53 10.94 1.96
CA PRO A 77 -24.57 11.29 3.39
C PRO A 77 -25.55 10.39 4.19
N PRO A 78 -25.28 10.16 5.48
CA PRO A 78 -26.14 9.31 6.30
C PRO A 78 -27.47 10.01 6.57
N ALA A 79 -28.55 9.23 6.66
CA ALA A 79 -29.85 9.75 7.07
C ALA A 79 -29.76 10.31 8.49
N LYS A 80 -30.47 11.42 8.76
CA LYS A 80 -30.60 11.92 10.14
C LYS A 80 -31.45 10.97 10.96
N TRP A 81 -31.06 10.71 12.21
CA TRP A 81 -31.82 9.86 13.14
C TRP A 81 -32.41 10.66 14.30
N ARG A 82 -33.45 10.10 14.93
CA ARG A 82 -34.02 10.60 16.19
C ARG A 82 -33.51 9.77 17.35
N GLY A 83 -33.41 10.38 18.52
CA GLY A 83 -32.87 9.74 19.71
C GLY A 83 -31.34 9.70 19.71
N VAL A 84 -30.77 8.88 20.60
CA VAL A 84 -29.32 8.79 20.82
C VAL A 84 -28.82 7.46 20.26
N MET A 85 -27.95 7.51 19.25
CA MET A 85 -27.28 6.32 18.70
C MET A 85 -26.16 5.88 19.64
N ASN A 86 -26.08 4.59 19.95
CA ASN A 86 -25.00 4.05 20.77
C ASN A 86 -23.72 3.89 19.94
N ALA A 87 -22.70 4.69 20.24
CA ALA A 87 -21.40 4.72 19.58
C ALA A 87 -20.29 4.17 20.51
N THR A 88 -20.54 3.03 21.18
CA THR A 88 -19.59 2.41 22.14
C THR A 88 -18.94 1.13 21.60
N GLN A 89 -19.30 0.69 20.39
CA GLN A 89 -18.79 -0.53 19.77
C GLN A 89 -18.33 -0.24 18.34
N TYR A 90 -17.30 -0.94 17.88
CA TYR A 90 -16.90 -0.88 16.48
C TYR A 90 -18.01 -1.44 15.59
N SER A 91 -18.22 -0.80 14.44
CA SER A 91 -19.11 -1.34 13.41
C SER A 91 -18.42 -2.41 12.57
N ALA A 92 -19.11 -2.93 11.56
CA ALA A 92 -18.60 -3.93 10.65
C ALA A 92 -17.35 -3.46 9.87
N MET A 93 -16.44 -4.40 9.61
CA MET A 93 -15.41 -4.23 8.59
C MET A 93 -16.06 -4.31 7.20
N CYS A 94 -15.48 -3.62 6.22
CA CYS A 94 -15.96 -3.71 4.83
C CYS A 94 -15.72 -5.08 4.22
N ALA A 95 -16.57 -5.45 3.26
CA ALA A 95 -16.50 -6.70 2.49
C ALA A 95 -15.07 -6.97 1.98
N GLN A 96 -14.47 -8.04 2.47
CA GLN A 96 -13.10 -8.48 2.18
C GLN A 96 -12.97 -9.97 2.49
N LYS A 97 -11.95 -10.64 1.94
CA LYS A 97 -11.68 -12.05 2.28
C LYS A 97 -11.37 -12.16 3.78
N PRO A 98 -12.04 -13.06 4.52
CA PRO A 98 -11.75 -13.27 5.94
C PRO A 98 -10.28 -13.58 6.16
N ARG A 99 -9.72 -12.91 7.16
CA ARG A 99 -8.32 -12.95 7.53
C ARG A 99 -8.09 -14.10 8.54
N THR A 100 -8.10 -15.36 8.11
CA THR A 100 -7.95 -16.52 9.02
C THR A 100 -6.47 -16.94 9.21
N ARG A 101 -5.97 -17.08 10.45
CA ARG A 101 -4.82 -17.96 10.74
C ARG A 101 -5.33 -19.40 10.88
N GLN A 102 -4.49 -20.39 10.56
CA GLN A 102 -4.82 -21.80 10.81
C GLN A 102 -5.10 -22.10 12.30
N SER A 103 -4.52 -21.31 13.20
CA SER A 103 -4.71 -21.42 14.66
C SER A 103 -5.85 -20.58 15.21
N ASP A 104 -6.48 -19.72 14.40
CA ASP A 104 -7.57 -18.88 14.89
C ASP A 104 -8.83 -19.73 15.04
N PRO A 105 -9.50 -19.72 16.21
CA PRO A 105 -10.81 -20.32 16.33
C PRO A 105 -11.71 -19.76 15.22
N ILE A 106 -12.37 -20.64 14.49
CA ILE A 106 -13.08 -20.39 13.22
C ILE A 106 -14.01 -19.16 13.24
N ASN A 107 -14.42 -18.70 14.42
CA ASN A 107 -15.32 -17.58 14.63
C ASN A 107 -14.68 -16.26 15.11
N ILE A 108 -13.42 -16.22 15.55
CA ILE A 108 -12.84 -14.95 16.08
C ILE A 108 -12.39 -13.98 14.98
N TYR A 109 -12.45 -14.33 13.69
CA TYR A 109 -12.18 -13.39 12.58
C TYR A 109 -13.27 -13.39 11.51
N ARG A 110 -14.38 -14.09 11.77
CA ARG A 110 -15.68 -13.73 11.20
C ARG A 110 -16.27 -12.47 11.86
N ILE A 111 -15.46 -11.73 12.64
CA ILE A 111 -15.82 -10.46 13.29
C ILE A 111 -16.41 -9.55 12.22
N HIS A 112 -17.73 -9.47 12.27
CA HIS A 112 -18.65 -8.60 11.55
C HIS A 112 -18.11 -7.99 10.24
N ILE A 113 -18.02 -8.79 9.16
CA ILE A 113 -17.79 -8.28 7.80
C ILE A 113 -19.14 -8.01 7.14
N SER A 114 -19.37 -6.76 6.72
CA SER A 114 -20.61 -6.31 6.07
C SER A 114 -20.30 -5.36 4.92
N GLU A 115 -21.27 -5.17 4.03
CA GLU A 115 -21.24 -4.06 3.07
C GLU A 115 -21.70 -2.75 3.72
N ASP A 116 -22.59 -2.83 4.72
CA ASP A 116 -22.86 -1.72 5.61
C ASP A 116 -21.66 -1.52 6.54
N CYS A 117 -20.67 -0.77 6.05
CA CYS A 117 -19.36 -0.65 6.68
C CYS A 117 -18.79 0.78 6.70
N LEU A 118 -19.53 1.78 6.18
CA LEU A 118 -19.06 3.17 6.07
C LEU A 118 -19.17 3.93 7.40
N TYR A 119 -18.35 3.50 8.34
CA TYR A 119 -18.27 4.02 9.71
C TYR A 119 -16.87 4.54 10.03
N LEU A 120 -16.81 5.46 10.99
CA LEU A 120 -15.58 5.97 11.58
C LEU A 120 -15.60 5.86 13.10
N ASN A 121 -14.41 6.00 13.69
CA ASN A 121 -14.22 5.98 15.13
C ASN A 121 -13.43 7.23 15.55
N VAL A 122 -13.86 7.90 16.61
CA VAL A 122 -13.26 9.12 17.14
C VAL A 122 -12.72 8.88 18.54
N PHE A 123 -11.46 9.20 18.74
CA PHE A 123 -10.76 9.17 20.02
C PHE A 123 -10.31 10.60 20.35
N ALA A 124 -10.81 11.17 21.44
CA ALA A 124 -10.65 12.58 21.76
C ALA A 124 -10.22 12.80 23.22
N PRO A 125 -9.52 13.91 23.52
CA PRO A 125 -9.31 14.34 24.88
C PRO A 125 -10.66 14.58 25.60
N PRO A 126 -10.73 14.46 26.93
CA PRO A 126 -11.99 14.49 27.67
C PRO A 126 -12.56 15.91 27.85
N GLN A 127 -11.74 16.92 27.55
CA GLN A 127 -12.08 18.33 27.73
C GLN A 127 -12.44 18.92 26.37
N PHE A 128 -13.71 19.27 26.20
CA PHE A 128 -14.22 20.01 25.06
C PHE A 128 -14.24 21.51 25.43
N THR A 129 -13.03 22.09 25.58
CA THR A 129 -12.88 23.53 25.88
C THR A 129 -13.01 24.37 24.60
N ASN A 130 -12.97 25.70 24.73
CA ASN A 130 -12.89 26.60 23.58
C ASN A 130 -11.61 26.41 22.73
N ASP A 131 -10.59 25.73 23.25
CA ASP A 131 -9.39 25.40 22.51
C ASP A 131 -9.65 24.17 21.64
N THR A 132 -9.40 24.29 20.33
CA THR A 132 -9.52 23.18 19.39
C THR A 132 -8.19 22.46 19.19
N TYR A 133 -8.22 21.13 19.21
CA TYR A 133 -7.05 20.25 19.03
C TYR A 133 -6.85 19.88 17.55
N PRO A 134 -5.60 19.66 17.08
CA PRO A 134 -5.39 19.12 15.74
C PRO A 134 -6.06 17.75 15.58
N VAL A 135 -6.54 17.49 14.36
CA VAL A 135 -7.22 16.23 14.02
C VAL A 135 -6.30 15.38 13.16
N ILE A 136 -6.02 14.15 13.58
CA ILE A 136 -5.36 13.15 12.73
C ILE A 136 -6.43 12.19 12.21
N VAL A 137 -6.54 12.08 10.90
CA VAL A 137 -7.41 11.10 10.23
C VAL A 137 -6.53 10.01 9.67
N TYR A 138 -6.74 8.77 10.12
CA TYR A 138 -5.95 7.61 9.74
C TYR A 138 -6.68 6.75 8.70
N ILE A 139 -6.06 6.58 7.54
CA ILE A 139 -6.49 5.67 6.48
C ILE A 139 -5.67 4.38 6.58
N HIS A 140 -6.35 3.26 6.83
CA HIS A 140 -5.69 1.97 6.93
C HIS A 140 -5.15 1.47 5.58
N GLY A 141 -4.06 0.70 5.64
CA GLY A 141 -3.50 -0.04 4.51
C GLY A 141 -4.28 -1.31 4.17
N GLY A 142 -3.63 -2.23 3.47
CA GLY A 142 -4.19 -3.54 3.07
C GLY A 142 -4.41 -3.73 1.57
N GLY A 143 -3.67 -3.00 0.73
CA GLY A 143 -3.62 -3.18 -0.73
C GLY A 143 -4.91 -2.83 -1.45
N PHE A 144 -5.75 -2.00 -0.82
CA PHE A 144 -7.15 -1.75 -1.20
C PHE A 144 -8.07 -2.97 -1.15
N GLN A 145 -7.59 -4.15 -0.71
CA GLN A 145 -8.38 -5.40 -0.67
C GLN A 145 -8.85 -5.77 0.74
N SER A 146 -8.17 -5.29 1.77
CA SER A 146 -8.42 -5.67 3.16
C SER A 146 -8.10 -4.55 4.14
N GLY A 147 -8.45 -4.73 5.40
CA GLY A 147 -8.18 -3.81 6.50
C GLY A 147 -9.43 -3.18 7.08
N SER A 148 -9.27 -2.51 8.22
CA SER A 148 -10.31 -1.71 8.85
C SER A 148 -9.72 -0.67 9.80
N GLY A 149 -10.44 0.42 10.01
CA GLY A 149 -10.16 1.39 11.08
C GLY A 149 -10.26 0.82 12.50
N SER A 150 -10.78 -0.40 12.68
CA SER A 150 -10.81 -1.11 13.97
C SER A 150 -9.62 -2.07 14.19
N ASP A 151 -8.69 -2.19 13.23
CA ASP A 151 -7.54 -3.12 13.33
C ASP A 151 -6.48 -2.67 14.36
N PHE A 152 -6.56 -1.43 14.84
CA PHE A 152 -5.51 -0.79 15.65
C PHE A 152 -5.82 -0.81 17.14
N SER A 153 -4.79 -0.94 17.98
CA SER A 153 -4.95 -0.91 19.43
C SER A 153 -5.50 0.44 19.89
N GLN A 154 -6.70 0.40 20.49
CA GLN A 154 -7.31 1.57 21.10
C GLN A 154 -6.40 2.17 22.18
N GLU A 155 -5.73 1.35 22.97
CA GLU A 155 -4.79 1.80 24.00
C GLU A 155 -3.58 2.53 23.38
N ALA A 156 -3.03 2.02 22.28
CA ALA A 156 -1.94 2.67 21.57
C ALA A 156 -2.38 4.02 21.00
N ILE A 157 -3.56 4.11 20.38
CA ILE A 157 -4.11 5.37 19.86
C ILE A 157 -4.24 6.41 21.00
N LEU A 158 -4.85 6.00 22.12
CA LEU A 158 -5.08 6.87 23.26
C LEU A 158 -3.77 7.33 23.89
N THR A 159 -2.81 6.42 24.07
CA THR A 159 -1.53 6.69 24.71
C THR A 159 -0.58 7.50 23.83
N ASN A 160 -0.50 7.19 22.54
CA ASN A 160 0.50 7.76 21.65
C ASN A 160 0.04 9.08 20.99
N PHE A 161 -1.27 9.33 20.89
CA PHE A 161 -1.81 10.53 20.23
C PHE A 161 -2.75 11.32 21.13
N VAL A 162 -3.81 10.70 21.67
CA VAL A 162 -4.86 11.46 22.35
C VAL A 162 -4.38 12.06 23.67
N SER A 163 -3.50 11.37 24.40
CA SER A 163 -2.83 11.87 25.61
C SER A 163 -2.02 13.15 25.34
N ARG A 164 -1.61 13.34 24.08
CA ARG A 164 -0.86 14.47 23.55
C ARG A 164 -1.78 15.53 22.91
N LYS A 165 -3.06 15.58 23.31
CA LYS A 165 -4.04 16.59 22.87
C LYS A 165 -4.26 16.59 21.36
N ILE A 166 -4.50 15.41 20.81
CA ILE A 166 -4.90 15.18 19.41
C ILE A 166 -6.28 14.51 19.40
N VAL A 167 -7.15 14.93 18.49
CA VAL A 167 -8.33 14.13 18.11
C VAL A 167 -7.90 13.16 17.03
N PHE A 168 -8.00 11.86 17.31
CA PHE A 168 -7.59 10.81 16.37
C PHE A 168 -8.83 10.12 15.81
N ILE A 169 -8.92 10.00 14.49
CA ILE A 169 -10.07 9.43 13.79
C ILE A 169 -9.60 8.30 12.87
N THR A 170 -10.20 7.12 12.97
CA THR A 170 -10.00 6.03 12.01
C THR A 170 -11.23 5.86 11.15
N ILE A 171 -11.05 5.55 9.86
CA ILE A 171 -12.16 5.39 8.91
C ILE A 171 -12.14 4.00 8.26
N ASN A 172 -13.32 3.44 7.99
CA ASN A 172 -13.50 2.36 7.03
C ASN A 172 -13.87 2.94 5.67
N TYR A 173 -13.50 2.28 4.57
CA TYR A 173 -13.89 2.61 3.20
C TYR A 173 -14.08 1.33 2.39
N ARG A 174 -14.88 1.34 1.30
CA ARG A 174 -15.09 0.14 0.48
C ARG A 174 -13.80 -0.36 -0.15
N LEU A 175 -13.65 -1.68 -0.19
CA LEU A 175 -12.44 -2.39 -0.60
C LEU A 175 -12.70 -3.26 -1.84
N GLY A 176 -11.62 -3.62 -2.53
CA GLY A 176 -11.59 -4.54 -3.66
C GLY A 176 -12.64 -4.18 -4.73
N PRO A 177 -13.34 -5.17 -5.29
CA PRO A 177 -14.37 -4.93 -6.29
C PRO A 177 -15.43 -3.91 -5.82
N PHE A 178 -15.85 -3.94 -4.56
CA PHE A 178 -16.86 -3.02 -4.03
C PHE A 178 -16.42 -1.56 -4.00
N GLY A 179 -15.12 -1.32 -3.84
CA GLY A 179 -14.53 0.02 -3.85
C GLY A 179 -14.07 0.50 -5.21
N PHE A 180 -13.73 -0.40 -6.15
CA PHE A 180 -12.87 -0.04 -7.28
C PHE A 180 -13.23 -0.68 -8.63
N ILE A 181 -14.35 -1.39 -8.79
CA ILE A 181 -14.81 -1.78 -10.13
C ILE A 181 -15.17 -0.55 -10.97
N SER A 182 -14.99 -0.63 -12.29
CA SER A 182 -15.39 0.43 -13.21
C SER A 182 -15.69 -0.10 -14.60
N THR A 183 -16.71 0.47 -15.24
CA THR A 183 -17.05 0.24 -16.65
C THR A 183 -16.45 1.31 -17.57
N GLY A 184 -15.75 2.30 -17.02
CA GLY A 184 -15.17 3.42 -17.79
C GLY A 184 -16.20 4.42 -18.32
N ASP A 185 -17.45 4.30 -17.90
CA ASP A 185 -18.55 5.20 -18.22
C ASP A 185 -19.26 5.67 -16.94
N GLY A 186 -20.33 6.46 -17.09
CA GLY A 186 -21.07 7.01 -15.96
C GLY A 186 -21.91 6.00 -15.16
N VAL A 187 -21.98 4.72 -15.56
CA VAL A 187 -22.86 3.73 -14.90
C VAL A 187 -22.17 3.12 -13.68
N ILE A 188 -20.90 2.73 -13.84
CA ILE A 188 -20.01 2.29 -12.75
C ILE A 188 -18.72 3.11 -12.86
N PRO A 189 -18.67 4.32 -12.28
CA PRO A 189 -17.56 5.25 -12.52
C PRO A 189 -16.23 4.77 -11.92
N GLY A 190 -16.26 3.96 -10.85
CA GLY A 190 -15.08 3.54 -10.10
C GLY A 190 -14.69 4.51 -8.99
N ASN A 191 -13.55 4.23 -8.34
CA ASN A 191 -13.01 5.01 -7.22
C ASN A 191 -13.98 5.22 -6.04
N ASN A 192 -14.98 4.37 -5.87
CA ASN A 192 -15.94 4.44 -4.76
C ASN A 192 -15.25 4.44 -3.39
N GLY A 193 -14.18 3.65 -3.22
CA GLY A 193 -13.37 3.65 -2.00
C GLY A 193 -12.68 5.00 -1.72
N LEU A 194 -12.29 5.76 -2.76
CA LEU A 194 -11.76 7.12 -2.57
C LEU A 194 -12.89 8.14 -2.30
N TRP A 195 -14.04 7.98 -2.96
CA TRP A 195 -15.22 8.80 -2.67
C TRP A 195 -15.71 8.62 -1.22
N ASP A 196 -15.63 7.41 -0.68
CA ASP A 196 -15.93 7.11 0.73
C ASP A 196 -15.03 7.92 1.66
N GLN A 197 -13.72 7.92 1.39
CA GLN A 197 -12.76 8.69 2.17
C GLN A 197 -12.99 10.21 2.05
N ILE A 198 -13.35 10.71 0.85
CA ILE A 198 -13.71 12.13 0.65
C ILE A 198 -14.96 12.49 1.46
N LEU A 199 -15.99 11.64 1.48
CA LEU A 199 -17.20 11.89 2.25
C LEU A 199 -16.92 11.82 3.76
N ALA A 200 -16.09 10.89 4.22
CA ALA A 200 -15.61 10.85 5.60
C ALA A 200 -14.88 12.14 5.99
N LEU A 201 -13.99 12.65 5.13
CA LEU A 201 -13.29 13.93 5.37
C LEU A 201 -14.24 15.13 5.43
N LYS A 202 -15.26 15.18 4.56
CA LYS A 202 -16.32 16.21 4.62
C LYS A 202 -17.10 16.12 5.93
N TRP A 203 -17.47 14.91 6.34
CA TRP A 203 -18.14 14.68 7.62
C TRP A 203 -17.27 15.13 8.80
N ILE A 204 -15.97 14.83 8.77
CA ILE A 204 -15.02 15.22 9.81
C ILE A 204 -14.90 16.74 9.86
N LYS A 205 -14.74 17.41 8.73
CA LYS A 205 -14.68 18.88 8.69
C LYS A 205 -15.93 19.54 9.28
N LEU A 206 -17.10 18.95 9.05
CA LEU A 206 -18.38 19.45 9.60
C LEU A 206 -18.51 19.21 11.11
N ASN A 207 -18.01 18.07 11.63
CA ASN A 207 -18.27 17.62 13.00
C ASN A 207 -17.07 17.73 13.95
N ALA A 208 -15.86 18.02 13.47
CA ALA A 208 -14.62 17.99 14.28
C ALA A 208 -14.74 18.81 15.57
N ARG A 209 -15.34 20.01 15.52
CA ARG A 209 -15.51 20.89 16.68
C ARG A 209 -16.32 20.25 17.81
N VAL A 210 -17.28 19.38 17.48
CA VAL A 210 -18.10 18.65 18.46
C VAL A 210 -17.22 17.76 19.35
N PHE A 211 -16.13 17.23 18.79
CA PHE A 211 -15.16 16.40 19.48
C PHE A 211 -13.95 17.19 20.02
N GLY A 212 -14.02 18.53 20.02
CA GLY A 212 -12.91 19.41 20.41
C GLY A 212 -11.81 19.53 19.36
N GLY A 213 -12.04 19.07 18.13
CA GLY A 213 -11.08 19.14 17.03
C GLY A 213 -11.15 20.45 16.23
N ASP A 214 -10.03 20.85 15.63
CA ASP A 214 -9.92 21.99 14.73
C ASP A 214 -10.14 21.56 13.26
N PRO A 215 -11.25 21.96 12.61
CA PRO A 215 -11.51 21.62 11.20
C PRO A 215 -10.55 22.29 10.21
N GLU A 216 -9.76 23.27 10.65
CA GLU A 216 -8.74 23.93 9.83
C GLU A 216 -7.32 23.38 10.09
N ASN A 217 -7.18 22.36 10.95
CA ASN A 217 -5.92 21.69 11.23
C ASN A 217 -6.09 20.16 11.23
N ILE A 218 -6.45 19.64 10.07
CA ILE A 218 -6.60 18.21 9.79
C ILE A 218 -5.31 17.69 9.10
N LEU A 219 -4.71 16.66 9.70
CA LEU A 219 -3.60 15.87 9.17
C LEU A 219 -4.15 14.54 8.66
N LEU A 220 -3.94 14.25 7.38
CA LEU A 220 -4.30 12.96 6.80
C LEU A 220 -3.08 12.02 6.85
N MET A 221 -3.22 10.92 7.58
CA MET A 221 -2.17 9.94 7.82
C MET A 221 -2.59 8.58 7.27
N GLY A 222 -1.65 7.80 6.74
CA GLY A 222 -1.94 6.43 6.37
C GLY A 222 -0.68 5.58 6.24
N HIS A 223 -0.87 4.27 6.15
CA HIS A 223 0.18 3.28 5.93
C HIS A 223 -0.07 2.47 4.65
N GLY A 224 0.97 2.18 3.86
CA GLY A 224 0.87 1.40 2.63
C GLY A 224 -0.16 2.00 1.65
N SER A 225 -1.20 1.22 1.29
CA SER A 225 -2.31 1.70 0.45
C SER A 225 -3.11 2.85 1.06
N GLY A 226 -3.08 3.00 2.39
CA GLY A 226 -3.66 4.15 3.09
C GLY A 226 -2.82 5.42 2.92
N ALA A 227 -1.49 5.31 2.93
CA ALA A 227 -0.59 6.40 2.57
C ALA A 227 -0.72 6.78 1.07
N ALA A 228 -0.87 5.77 0.22
CA ALA A 228 -1.19 5.96 -1.19
C ALA A 228 -2.51 6.72 -1.36
N SER A 229 -3.56 6.32 -0.63
CA SER A 229 -4.84 7.05 -0.60
C SER A 229 -4.66 8.50 -0.15
N ALA A 230 -3.95 8.75 0.96
CA ALA A 230 -3.73 10.09 1.48
C ALA A 230 -3.04 11.01 0.46
N SER A 231 -2.05 10.50 -0.26
CA SER A 231 -1.36 11.25 -1.32
C SER A 231 -2.18 11.39 -2.60
N LEU A 232 -3.02 10.41 -2.97
CA LEU A 232 -3.98 10.54 -4.07
C LEU A 232 -5.01 11.65 -3.79
N LEU A 233 -5.57 11.66 -2.57
CA LEU A 233 -6.48 12.71 -2.15
C LEU A 233 -5.79 14.08 -2.11
N ALA A 234 -4.52 14.15 -1.71
CA ALA A 234 -3.77 15.41 -1.72
C ALA A 234 -3.56 15.98 -3.14
N LEU A 235 -3.55 15.12 -4.15
CA LEU A 235 -3.46 15.49 -5.56
C LEU A 235 -4.83 15.73 -6.20
N SER A 236 -5.91 15.20 -5.63
CA SER A 236 -7.26 15.27 -6.18
C SER A 236 -7.91 16.66 -6.04
N PRO A 237 -8.55 17.21 -7.08
CA PRO A 237 -9.45 18.37 -6.95
C PRO A 237 -10.66 18.11 -6.06
N ARG A 238 -11.10 16.86 -5.92
CA ARG A 238 -12.32 16.51 -5.18
C ARG A 238 -12.13 16.57 -3.65
N ALA A 239 -10.89 16.57 -3.18
CA ALA A 239 -10.54 16.65 -1.76
C ALA A 239 -9.92 17.99 -1.35
N GLU A 240 -9.91 18.99 -2.25
CA GLU A 240 -9.29 20.28 -1.99
C GLU A 240 -9.94 21.00 -0.80
N GLY A 241 -9.10 21.49 0.13
CA GLY A 241 -9.54 22.20 1.32
C GLY A 241 -10.11 21.33 2.45
N LEU A 242 -10.07 20.00 2.33
CA LEU A 242 -10.55 19.09 3.37
C LEU A 242 -9.51 18.78 4.46
N PHE A 243 -8.21 18.91 4.16
CA PHE A 243 -7.11 18.72 5.10
C PHE A 243 -5.91 19.58 4.68
N GLN A 244 -4.98 19.80 5.62
CA GLN A 244 -3.90 20.78 5.45
C GLN A 244 -2.52 20.13 5.37
N LYS A 245 -2.37 18.88 5.83
CA LYS A 245 -1.08 18.18 5.94
C LYS A 245 -1.23 16.70 5.66
N ILE A 246 -0.14 16.03 5.29
CA ILE A 246 -0.11 14.57 5.10
C ILE A 246 1.07 13.89 5.80
N VAL A 247 0.85 12.68 6.34
CA VAL A 247 1.90 11.74 6.78
C VAL A 247 1.76 10.43 6.02
N LEU A 248 2.81 10.06 5.30
CA LEU A 248 2.82 8.90 4.42
C LEU A 248 3.81 7.86 4.96
N LEU A 249 3.27 6.80 5.55
CA LEU A 249 4.06 5.68 6.05
C LEU A 249 4.15 4.59 4.98
N SER A 250 5.34 4.36 4.41
CA SER A 250 5.63 3.24 3.49
C SER A 250 4.64 3.10 2.31
N GLY A 251 4.24 4.21 1.69
CA GLY A 251 3.38 4.17 0.50
C GLY A 251 3.07 5.54 -0.10
N THR A 252 2.86 5.60 -1.41
CA THR A 252 2.55 6.84 -2.12
C THR A 252 1.64 6.63 -3.34
N ALA A 253 1.06 7.72 -3.84
CA ALA A 253 0.33 7.76 -5.12
C ALA A 253 1.21 7.40 -6.33
N LEU A 254 2.54 7.44 -6.20
CA LEU A 254 3.49 7.13 -7.28
C LEU A 254 4.04 5.69 -7.17
N SER A 255 3.62 4.92 -6.15
CA SER A 255 4.05 3.54 -5.98
C SER A 255 3.48 2.67 -7.12
N PRO A 256 4.29 1.78 -7.72
CA PRO A 256 3.84 0.90 -8.79
C PRO A 256 2.57 0.14 -8.41
N GLY A 257 1.59 0.08 -9.30
CA GLY A 257 0.33 -0.66 -9.12
C GLY A 257 -0.73 0.00 -8.24
N VAL A 258 -0.44 1.13 -7.58
CA VAL A 258 -1.44 1.85 -6.76
C VAL A 258 -2.60 2.41 -7.59
N VAL A 259 -2.30 2.91 -8.79
CA VAL A 259 -3.30 3.44 -9.73
C VAL A 259 -3.17 2.71 -11.05
N ARG A 260 -4.30 2.35 -11.66
CA ARG A 260 -4.39 1.81 -13.03
C ARG A 260 -5.05 2.81 -13.96
N ASP A 261 -4.79 2.70 -15.26
CA ASP A 261 -5.49 3.54 -16.25
C ASP A 261 -6.97 3.20 -16.33
N THR A 262 -7.33 1.93 -16.12
CA THR A 262 -8.72 1.44 -16.17
C THR A 262 -8.90 0.15 -15.38
N ALA A 263 -10.14 -0.14 -14.97
CA ALA A 263 -10.56 -1.43 -14.41
C ALA A 263 -11.53 -2.20 -15.34
N ILE A 264 -11.76 -1.73 -16.58
CA ILE A 264 -12.74 -2.30 -17.52
C ILE A 264 -12.50 -3.80 -17.72
N ASN A 265 -11.28 -4.20 -18.08
CA ASN A 265 -10.97 -5.61 -18.37
C ASN A 265 -11.19 -6.53 -17.15
N ALA A 266 -10.74 -6.11 -15.97
CA ALA A 266 -10.95 -6.85 -14.73
C ALA A 266 -12.45 -6.97 -14.39
N THR A 267 -13.21 -5.89 -14.61
CA THR A 267 -14.66 -5.84 -14.39
C THR A 267 -15.42 -6.77 -15.35
N TRP A 268 -15.03 -6.88 -16.63
CA TRP A 268 -15.64 -7.82 -17.58
C TRP A 268 -15.18 -9.27 -17.39
N ILE A 269 -14.01 -9.51 -16.80
CA ILE A 269 -13.62 -10.86 -16.35
C ILE A 269 -14.53 -11.30 -15.20
N LEU A 270 -14.88 -10.38 -14.28
CA LEU A 270 -15.83 -10.63 -13.20
C LEU A 270 -17.23 -10.98 -13.73
N ASP A 271 -17.73 -10.30 -14.76
CA ASP A 271 -18.99 -10.65 -15.46
C ASP A 271 -19.03 -12.13 -15.89
N ARG A 272 -17.96 -12.59 -16.56
CA ARG A 272 -17.88 -13.96 -17.08
C ARG A 272 -17.86 -15.01 -15.97
N LYS A 273 -17.15 -14.73 -14.88
CA LYS A 273 -17.03 -15.64 -13.73
C LYS A 273 -18.30 -15.74 -12.92
N LEU A 274 -19.01 -14.62 -12.74
CA LEU A 274 -20.31 -14.58 -12.08
C LEU A 274 -21.46 -14.99 -13.01
N HIS A 275 -21.15 -15.39 -14.25
CA HIS A 275 -22.10 -15.84 -15.26
C HIS A 275 -23.22 -14.82 -15.54
N CYS A 276 -22.91 -13.53 -15.42
CA CYS A 276 -23.86 -12.45 -15.64
C CYS A 276 -24.29 -12.33 -17.12
N ARG A 277 -23.37 -12.59 -18.06
CA ARG A 277 -23.60 -12.53 -19.52
C ARG A 277 -24.13 -11.16 -19.97
N SER A 278 -23.64 -10.10 -19.36
CA SER A 278 -24.11 -8.73 -19.63
C SER A 278 -23.62 -8.25 -20.99
N PHE A 279 -24.42 -7.46 -21.71
CA PHE A 279 -24.02 -6.87 -22.99
C PHE A 279 -23.57 -5.41 -22.89
N ASN A 280 -23.89 -4.76 -21.77
CA ASN A 280 -23.57 -3.35 -21.49
C ASN A 280 -23.41 -3.10 -19.98
N SER A 281 -22.93 -1.90 -19.64
CA SER A 281 -22.66 -1.50 -18.26
C SER A 281 -23.89 -1.49 -17.35
N SER A 282 -25.08 -1.17 -17.87
CA SER A 282 -26.32 -1.13 -17.09
C SER A 282 -26.80 -2.52 -16.70
N GLU A 283 -26.79 -3.47 -17.65
CA GLU A 283 -27.07 -4.88 -17.36
C GLU A 283 -26.07 -5.48 -16.37
N LEU A 284 -24.79 -5.11 -16.53
CA LEU A 284 -23.71 -5.55 -15.66
C LEU A 284 -23.91 -5.07 -14.22
N LEU A 285 -24.23 -3.79 -14.03
CA LEU A 285 -24.55 -3.23 -12.71
C LEU A 285 -25.74 -3.96 -12.07
N GLU A 286 -26.81 -4.18 -12.82
CA GLU A 286 -28.00 -4.88 -12.32
C GLU A 286 -27.73 -6.35 -12.00
N CYS A 287 -26.82 -7.01 -12.72
CA CYS A 287 -26.36 -8.33 -12.34
C CYS A 287 -25.55 -8.30 -11.05
N PHE A 288 -24.51 -7.45 -10.96
CA PHE A 288 -23.64 -7.38 -9.78
C PHE A 288 -24.39 -6.99 -8.49
N LYS A 289 -25.44 -6.17 -8.59
CA LYS A 289 -26.31 -5.89 -7.44
C LYS A 289 -27.01 -7.14 -6.87
N LYS A 290 -27.24 -8.16 -7.69
CA LYS A 290 -27.92 -9.41 -7.30
C LYS A 290 -26.98 -10.49 -6.77
N GLN A 291 -25.68 -10.39 -7.05
CA GLN A 291 -24.67 -11.38 -6.64
C GLN A 291 -24.41 -11.31 -5.14
N LEU A 292 -24.01 -12.44 -4.54
CA LEU A 292 -23.60 -12.44 -3.13
C LEU A 292 -22.21 -11.83 -2.97
N LYS A 293 -21.96 -11.19 -1.82
CA LYS A 293 -20.66 -10.56 -1.57
C LYS A 293 -19.50 -11.56 -1.63
N ASP A 294 -19.74 -12.77 -1.14
CA ASP A 294 -18.71 -13.81 -1.06
C ASP A 294 -18.39 -14.34 -2.46
N GLU A 295 -19.36 -14.42 -3.38
CA GLU A 295 -19.16 -14.82 -4.78
C GLU A 295 -18.30 -13.79 -5.54
N ILE A 296 -18.54 -12.50 -5.32
CA ILE A 296 -17.72 -11.42 -5.89
C ILE A 296 -16.28 -11.47 -5.36
N LEU A 297 -16.12 -11.79 -4.07
CA LEU A 297 -14.81 -11.85 -3.42
C LEU A 297 -14.04 -13.13 -3.74
N ASP A 298 -14.68 -14.26 -4.05
CA ASP A 298 -14.00 -15.57 -4.17
C ASP A 298 -12.99 -15.65 -5.31
N ILE A 299 -12.95 -14.65 -6.18
CA ILE A 299 -12.03 -14.61 -7.30
C ILE A 299 -10.57 -14.51 -6.84
N SER A 300 -9.73 -15.41 -7.32
CA SER A 300 -8.30 -15.43 -7.04
C SER A 300 -7.51 -14.58 -8.02
N ALA A 301 -6.44 -13.94 -7.53
CA ALA A 301 -5.45 -13.25 -8.36
C ALA A 301 -4.84 -14.14 -9.47
N SER A 302 -4.85 -15.47 -9.29
CA SER A 302 -4.45 -16.44 -10.33
C SER A 302 -5.29 -16.35 -11.60
N ASP A 303 -6.50 -15.84 -11.50
CA ASP A 303 -7.41 -15.82 -12.64
C ASP A 303 -7.19 -14.60 -13.56
N TYR A 304 -6.37 -13.64 -13.12
CA TYR A 304 -6.03 -12.44 -13.88
C TYR A 304 -4.60 -12.46 -14.43
N THR A 305 -3.79 -13.46 -14.06
CA THR A 305 -2.35 -13.47 -14.36
C THR A 305 -1.94 -14.76 -15.05
N CYS A 306 -1.23 -14.66 -16.19
CA CYS A 306 -0.64 -15.80 -16.91
C CYS A 306 0.69 -16.27 -16.27
N ILE A 307 0.91 -15.97 -14.99
CA ILE A 307 2.21 -16.13 -14.34
C ILE A 307 2.36 -17.57 -13.86
N GLN A 308 3.29 -18.31 -14.47
CA GLN A 308 3.53 -19.73 -14.18
C GLN A 308 4.50 -19.98 -13.01
N SER A 309 5.42 -19.05 -12.74
CA SER A 309 6.42 -19.18 -11.68
C SER A 309 5.78 -19.03 -10.29
N ILE A 310 6.08 -19.98 -9.39
CA ILE A 310 5.65 -19.91 -7.98
C ILE A 310 6.25 -18.69 -7.31
N PHE A 311 7.52 -18.39 -7.62
CA PHE A 311 8.23 -17.24 -7.05
C PHE A 311 7.54 -15.94 -7.41
N ASP A 312 7.12 -15.74 -8.66
CA ASP A 312 6.49 -14.48 -9.08
C ASP A 312 5.05 -14.37 -8.65
N ARG A 313 4.32 -15.49 -8.66
CA ARG A 313 2.98 -15.50 -8.04
C ARG A 313 3.06 -15.11 -6.57
N ILE A 314 4.15 -15.39 -5.88
CA ILE A 314 4.34 -14.98 -4.49
C ILE A 314 4.90 -13.54 -4.42
N LEU A 315 5.96 -13.22 -5.17
CA LEU A 315 6.63 -11.91 -5.26
C LEU A 315 5.79 -10.80 -5.88
N MET A 316 4.71 -11.11 -6.60
CA MET A 316 3.73 -10.10 -6.98
C MET A 316 2.59 -10.01 -5.97
N ARG A 317 2.21 -11.12 -5.33
CA ARG A 317 1.03 -11.15 -4.45
C ARG A 317 1.15 -10.35 -3.15
N TYR A 318 2.35 -10.07 -2.62
CA TYR A 318 2.47 -9.26 -1.39
C TYR A 318 3.05 -7.85 -1.55
N ASP A 319 3.60 -7.49 -2.70
CA ASP A 319 4.21 -6.14 -2.93
C ASP A 319 3.49 -5.44 -4.09
N GLY A 320 3.02 -6.22 -5.07
CA GLY A 320 2.11 -5.75 -6.08
C GLY A 320 0.69 -5.61 -5.54
N TYR A 321 -0.07 -4.81 -6.25
CA TYR A 321 -1.49 -4.59 -6.01
C TYR A 321 -2.34 -5.49 -6.90
N GLU A 322 -3.51 -5.91 -6.40
CA GLU A 322 -4.50 -6.65 -7.19
C GLU A 322 -5.14 -5.74 -8.27
N GLU A 323 -6.08 -6.28 -9.05
CA GLU A 323 -6.67 -5.56 -10.19
C GLU A 323 -7.60 -4.40 -9.77
N PHE A 324 -8.35 -4.56 -8.67
CA PHE A 324 -9.30 -3.57 -8.20
C PHE A 324 -8.66 -2.59 -7.21
N VAL A 325 -8.04 -1.57 -7.77
CA VAL A 325 -7.38 -0.42 -7.10
C VAL A 325 -7.88 0.89 -7.70
N PRO A 326 -7.52 2.07 -7.15
CA PRO A 326 -7.85 3.33 -7.79
C PRO A 326 -7.52 3.38 -9.29
N ILE A 327 -8.36 4.09 -10.05
CA ILE A 327 -8.18 4.30 -11.49
C ILE A 327 -8.15 5.77 -11.86
N VAL A 328 -7.61 6.09 -13.03
CA VAL A 328 -7.79 7.41 -13.65
C VAL A 328 -9.22 7.48 -14.20
N ASP A 329 -10.11 8.20 -13.51
CA ASP A 329 -11.54 8.31 -13.82
C ASP A 329 -11.90 9.60 -14.60
N GLY A 330 -10.89 10.36 -15.02
CA GLY A 330 -11.03 11.44 -15.99
C GLY A 330 -11.63 12.74 -15.43
N ILE A 331 -11.90 13.70 -16.31
CA ILE A 331 -12.37 15.04 -15.91
C ILE A 331 -13.68 14.91 -15.11
N GLY A 332 -13.68 15.47 -13.90
CA GLY A 332 -14.81 15.35 -12.97
C GLY A 332 -14.74 14.12 -12.06
N GLY A 333 -13.84 13.18 -12.30
CA GLY A 333 -13.53 12.11 -11.37
C GLY A 333 -12.74 12.57 -10.14
N VAL A 334 -12.32 11.61 -9.32
CA VAL A 334 -11.37 11.82 -8.21
C VAL A 334 -9.96 12.07 -8.77
N LEU A 335 -9.56 11.33 -9.79
CA LEU A 335 -8.25 11.34 -10.43
C LEU A 335 -8.41 11.68 -11.91
N PRO A 336 -8.39 12.97 -12.28
CA PRO A 336 -8.63 13.37 -13.66
C PRO A 336 -7.49 12.99 -14.62
N GLU A 337 -6.29 12.75 -14.09
CA GLU A 337 -5.09 12.33 -14.81
C GLU A 337 -4.29 11.36 -13.93
N SER A 338 -3.22 10.77 -14.49
CA SER A 338 -2.32 9.92 -13.71
C SER A 338 -1.65 10.72 -12.58
N PRO A 339 -1.33 10.07 -11.44
CA PRO A 339 -0.60 10.72 -10.34
C PRO A 339 0.73 11.37 -10.77
N GLU A 340 1.42 10.77 -11.73
CA GLU A 340 2.65 11.30 -12.33
C GLU A 340 2.44 12.66 -13.01
N MET A 341 1.27 12.88 -13.63
CA MET A 341 0.91 14.19 -14.19
C MET A 341 0.44 15.16 -13.11
N LEU A 342 -0.49 14.72 -12.24
CA LEU A 342 -1.07 15.55 -11.18
C LEU A 342 0.01 16.15 -10.26
N VAL A 343 1.04 15.38 -9.93
CA VAL A 343 2.12 15.84 -9.04
C VAL A 343 2.94 16.99 -9.64
N THR A 344 2.87 17.24 -10.95
CA THR A 344 3.65 18.34 -11.57
C THR A 344 3.02 19.73 -11.36
N TYR A 345 1.69 19.82 -11.27
CA TYR A 345 1.00 21.12 -11.27
C TYR A 345 0.02 21.33 -10.10
N ARG A 346 -0.46 20.26 -9.44
CA ARG A 346 -1.39 20.37 -8.31
C ARG A 346 -0.73 21.03 -7.10
N ARG A 347 -1.54 21.67 -6.24
CA ARG A 347 -1.07 22.35 -5.03
C ARG A 347 -0.31 21.38 -4.11
N LYS A 348 0.80 21.85 -3.54
CA LYS A 348 1.59 21.11 -2.54
C LYS A 348 1.22 21.55 -1.13
N MET A 349 1.39 20.64 -0.17
CA MET A 349 1.11 20.87 1.24
C MET A 349 2.22 20.26 2.11
N PRO A 350 2.39 20.68 3.37
CA PRO A 350 3.39 20.08 4.26
C PRO A 350 3.23 18.57 4.35
N MET A 351 4.35 17.86 4.24
CA MET A 351 4.37 16.40 4.19
C MET A 351 5.46 15.82 5.10
N MET A 352 5.09 14.79 5.86
CA MET A 352 6.04 13.81 6.39
C MET A 352 5.92 12.53 5.55
N ILE A 353 7.04 11.95 5.16
CA ILE A 353 7.07 10.78 4.28
C ILE A 353 8.29 9.93 4.60
N GLY A 354 8.17 8.61 4.52
CA GLY A 354 9.32 7.72 4.68
C GLY A 354 8.98 6.27 4.41
N THR A 355 10.01 5.44 4.55
CA THR A 355 9.98 4.00 4.34
C THR A 355 10.71 3.30 5.48
N THR A 356 10.50 2.00 5.63
CA THR A 356 11.30 1.17 6.51
C THR A 356 12.60 0.75 5.81
N ARG A 357 13.61 0.35 6.59
CA ARG A 357 14.93 0.05 6.00
C ARG A 357 14.94 -1.11 5.01
N ASP A 358 14.12 -2.11 5.29
CA ASP A 358 14.10 -3.39 4.60
C ASP A 358 12.66 -3.72 4.14
N GLU A 359 11.94 -2.77 3.51
CA GLU A 359 10.52 -2.86 3.12
C GLU A 359 10.12 -4.26 2.62
N SER A 360 10.76 -4.75 1.56
CA SER A 360 10.41 -6.02 0.92
C SER A 360 10.93 -7.27 1.64
N SER A 361 11.56 -7.13 2.80
CA SER A 361 12.15 -8.28 3.51
C SER A 361 11.14 -9.18 4.20
N LEU A 362 9.98 -8.67 4.66
CA LEU A 362 8.95 -9.51 5.29
C LEU A 362 8.53 -10.66 4.37
N LYS A 363 8.45 -10.39 3.08
CA LYS A 363 7.95 -11.34 2.08
C LYS A 363 8.95 -12.43 1.73
N ILE A 364 10.24 -12.09 1.66
CA ILE A 364 11.33 -13.06 1.53
C ILE A 364 11.41 -13.94 2.78
N LEU A 365 11.09 -13.39 3.96
CA LEU A 365 10.99 -14.16 5.20
C LEU A 365 9.79 -15.13 5.18
N ILE A 366 8.62 -14.70 4.70
CA ILE A 366 7.45 -15.58 4.49
C ILE A 366 7.76 -16.70 3.49
N LEU A 367 8.56 -16.41 2.45
CA LEU A 367 9.03 -17.41 1.50
C LEU A 367 9.92 -18.47 2.19
N ASN A 368 10.87 -18.04 3.01
CA ASN A 368 11.70 -18.96 3.79
C ASN A 368 10.86 -19.88 4.70
N GLU A 369 9.80 -19.35 5.34
CA GLU A 369 8.86 -20.16 6.14
C GLU A 369 8.09 -21.20 5.32
N LYS A 370 7.84 -20.91 4.03
CA LYS A 370 7.24 -21.87 3.09
C LYS A 370 8.28 -22.85 2.50
N ASN A 371 9.43 -23.03 3.16
CA ASN A 371 10.57 -23.84 2.73
C ASN A 371 11.18 -23.39 1.38
N VAL A 372 10.93 -22.15 0.96
CA VAL A 372 11.64 -21.56 -0.17
C VAL A 372 12.94 -20.98 0.36
N ASN A 373 13.98 -21.81 0.41
CA ASN A 373 15.22 -21.46 1.08
C ASN A 373 16.04 -20.42 0.29
N MET A 374 15.91 -19.14 0.66
CA MET A 374 16.67 -18.04 0.06
C MET A 374 18.14 -17.99 0.50
N SER A 375 18.55 -18.85 1.44
CA SER A 375 19.95 -18.92 1.91
C SER A 375 20.95 -19.40 0.85
N ALA A 376 20.48 -19.80 -0.34
CA ALA A 376 21.31 -20.06 -1.51
C ALA A 376 20.71 -19.45 -2.79
N LEU A 377 20.37 -18.15 -2.76
CA LEU A 377 19.95 -17.45 -3.97
C LEU A 377 21.10 -17.49 -4.99
N THR A 378 20.91 -18.21 -6.10
CA THR A 378 21.88 -18.27 -7.19
C THR A 378 21.80 -16.99 -8.03
N VAL A 379 22.87 -16.69 -8.77
CA VAL A 379 22.86 -15.56 -9.72
C VAL A 379 21.71 -15.69 -10.72
N SER A 380 21.50 -16.89 -11.26
CA SER A 380 20.41 -17.17 -12.22
C SER A 380 19.03 -16.93 -11.59
N ALA A 381 18.80 -17.33 -10.33
CA ALA A 381 17.54 -17.05 -9.65
C ALA A 381 17.36 -15.55 -9.38
N ALA A 382 18.43 -14.83 -9.06
CA ALA A 382 18.38 -13.37 -8.92
C ALA A 382 18.04 -12.68 -10.27
N GLU A 383 18.62 -13.15 -11.37
CA GLU A 383 18.37 -12.61 -12.72
C GLU A 383 16.92 -12.83 -13.14
N GLU A 384 16.37 -14.02 -12.87
CA GLU A 384 14.96 -14.33 -13.07
C GLU A 384 14.06 -13.39 -12.24
N MET A 385 14.40 -13.14 -10.97
CA MET A 385 13.66 -12.18 -10.14
C MET A 385 13.68 -10.75 -10.69
N ALA A 386 14.79 -10.29 -11.26
CA ALA A 386 14.85 -8.97 -11.89
C ALA A 386 14.04 -8.90 -13.20
N GLU A 387 14.07 -9.97 -13.98
CA GLU A 387 13.26 -10.12 -15.19
C GLU A 387 11.76 -10.08 -14.86
N ASN A 388 11.32 -10.84 -13.88
CA ASN A 388 9.91 -10.88 -13.51
C ASN A 388 9.43 -9.57 -12.90
N LEU A 389 10.25 -8.90 -12.07
CA LEU A 389 9.94 -7.56 -11.55
C LEU A 389 9.68 -6.57 -12.68
N THR A 390 10.54 -6.56 -13.69
CA THR A 390 10.47 -5.60 -14.79
C THR A 390 9.39 -5.94 -15.82
N LEU A 391 9.18 -7.23 -16.14
CA LEU A 391 8.12 -7.68 -17.04
C LEU A 391 6.72 -7.53 -16.45
N SER A 392 6.58 -7.71 -15.14
CA SER A 392 5.27 -7.64 -14.46
C SER A 392 4.70 -6.23 -14.35
N TYR A 393 5.55 -5.21 -14.40
CA TYR A 393 5.10 -3.82 -14.31
C TYR A 393 4.73 -3.28 -15.70
N SER A 394 3.45 -3.40 -16.04
CA SER A 394 2.90 -3.07 -17.35
C SER A 394 3.04 -1.61 -17.80
N ALA A 395 3.45 -0.70 -16.91
CA ALA A 395 3.66 0.70 -17.25
C ALA A 395 5.02 0.97 -17.89
N PHE A 396 5.95 0.01 -17.84
CA PHE A 396 7.18 0.09 -18.62
C PHE A 396 6.90 -0.21 -20.09
N VAL A 397 7.54 0.54 -20.98
CA VAL A 397 7.50 0.35 -22.44
C VAL A 397 8.69 -0.49 -22.88
N ASN A 398 9.90 -0.18 -22.39
CA ASN A 398 11.15 -0.84 -22.76
C ASN A 398 11.62 -1.85 -21.70
N HIS A 399 10.78 -2.86 -21.39
CA HIS A 399 11.06 -3.86 -20.35
C HIS A 399 12.46 -4.46 -20.44
N ARG A 400 12.93 -4.81 -21.66
CA ARG A 400 14.25 -5.43 -21.86
C ARG A 400 15.41 -4.51 -21.44
N LEU A 401 15.37 -3.23 -21.80
CA LEU A 401 16.45 -2.30 -21.43
C LEU A 401 16.48 -2.10 -19.92
N ILE A 402 15.31 -1.92 -19.31
CA ILE A 402 15.17 -1.75 -17.86
C ILE A 402 15.64 -3.01 -17.12
N MET A 403 15.27 -4.19 -17.61
CA MET A 403 15.72 -5.47 -17.08
C MET A 403 17.24 -5.58 -17.06
N GLU A 404 17.92 -5.31 -18.18
CA GLU A 404 19.38 -5.38 -18.27
C GLU A 404 20.05 -4.36 -17.34
N GLY A 405 19.51 -3.13 -17.27
CA GLY A 405 19.96 -2.13 -16.30
C GLY A 405 19.78 -2.59 -14.85
N CYS A 406 18.67 -3.25 -14.56
CA CYS A 406 18.34 -3.75 -13.22
C CYS A 406 19.28 -4.90 -12.82
N LYS A 407 19.54 -5.84 -13.74
CA LYS A 407 20.51 -6.93 -13.54
C LYS A 407 21.92 -6.36 -13.30
N HIS A 408 22.34 -5.37 -14.08
CA HIS A 408 23.64 -4.73 -13.88
C HIS A 408 23.76 -4.07 -12.50
N GLU A 409 22.77 -3.26 -12.10
CA GLU A 409 22.80 -2.47 -10.87
C GLU A 409 22.74 -3.36 -9.61
N TYR A 410 21.83 -4.32 -9.56
CA TYR A 410 21.52 -5.07 -8.34
C TYR A 410 22.16 -6.45 -8.26
N ILE A 411 22.56 -7.04 -9.39
CA ILE A 411 23.03 -8.44 -9.44
C ILE A 411 24.48 -8.47 -9.85
N TRP A 412 24.80 -8.11 -11.10
CA TRP A 412 26.15 -8.27 -11.65
C TRP A 412 27.20 -7.46 -10.90
N SER A 413 26.84 -6.26 -10.42
CA SER A 413 27.72 -5.44 -9.58
C SER A 413 28.05 -6.07 -8.21
N LYS A 414 27.34 -7.13 -7.82
CA LYS A 414 27.46 -7.84 -6.53
C LYS A 414 28.06 -9.22 -6.66
N ILE A 415 28.34 -9.68 -7.88
CA ILE A 415 28.98 -10.97 -8.11
C ILE A 415 30.48 -10.80 -7.89
N ASN A 416 30.94 -11.22 -6.72
CA ASN A 416 32.35 -11.33 -6.40
C ASN A 416 32.57 -12.66 -5.65
N PRO A 417 33.46 -13.55 -6.11
CA PRO A 417 33.75 -14.81 -5.42
C PRO A 417 34.21 -14.63 -3.96
N ALA A 418 34.71 -13.45 -3.59
CA ALA A 418 35.09 -13.11 -2.23
C ALA A 418 33.92 -12.64 -1.34
N MET A 419 32.72 -12.43 -1.89
CA MET A 419 31.56 -11.92 -1.15
C MET A 419 30.64 -13.06 -0.71
N ASP A 420 30.09 -12.91 0.50
CA ASP A 420 29.12 -13.83 1.07
C ASP A 420 27.80 -13.81 0.26
N SER A 421 27.14 -14.96 0.14
CA SER A 421 25.82 -15.11 -0.51
C SER A 421 24.75 -14.13 -0.01
N SER A 422 24.86 -13.68 1.24
CA SER A 422 24.01 -12.67 1.86
C SER A 422 24.09 -11.30 1.16
N VAL A 423 25.21 -10.98 0.49
CA VAL A 423 25.36 -9.73 -0.28
C VAL A 423 24.38 -9.71 -1.45
N LEU A 424 24.32 -10.80 -2.22
CA LEU A 424 23.37 -10.93 -3.34
C LEU A 424 21.92 -10.92 -2.83
N ASN A 425 21.64 -11.64 -1.74
CA ASN A 425 20.31 -11.65 -1.14
C ASN A 425 19.86 -10.25 -0.69
N ASN A 426 20.73 -9.51 0.00
CA ASN A 426 20.46 -8.12 0.40
C ASN A 426 20.28 -7.20 -0.81
N ALA A 427 21.04 -7.40 -1.89
CA ALA A 427 20.91 -6.59 -3.08
C ALA A 427 19.59 -6.82 -3.82
N VAL A 428 19.12 -8.07 -3.88
CA VAL A 428 17.78 -8.39 -4.40
C VAL A 428 16.68 -7.82 -3.50
N LEU A 429 16.82 -7.90 -2.18
CA LEU A 429 15.90 -7.25 -1.25
C LEU A 429 15.84 -5.73 -1.46
N ASN A 430 16.99 -5.09 -1.64
CA ASN A 430 17.07 -3.67 -1.95
C ASN A 430 16.44 -3.36 -3.30
N MET A 431 16.64 -4.20 -4.33
CA MET A 431 16.00 -4.03 -5.64
C MET A 431 14.48 -3.89 -5.53
N TYR A 432 13.83 -4.79 -4.80
CA TYR A 432 12.39 -4.76 -4.56
C TYR A 432 11.98 -3.56 -3.67
N SER A 433 12.68 -3.33 -2.56
CA SER A 433 12.37 -2.23 -1.63
C SER A 433 12.49 -0.87 -2.34
N HIS A 434 13.55 -0.71 -3.12
CA HIS A 434 13.81 0.49 -3.91
C HIS A 434 12.71 0.72 -4.96
N PHE A 435 12.27 -0.32 -5.66
CA PHE A 435 11.28 -0.21 -6.73
C PHE A 435 9.87 0.11 -6.20
N TRP A 436 9.39 -0.65 -5.21
CA TRP A 436 8.02 -0.55 -4.73
C TRP A 436 7.79 0.64 -3.78
N TYR A 437 8.80 1.02 -3.00
CA TYR A 437 8.64 1.97 -1.88
C TYR A 437 9.59 3.16 -1.97
N ASP A 438 10.91 2.96 -1.96
CA ASP A 438 11.85 4.06 -1.73
C ASP A 438 11.95 5.06 -2.90
N ALA A 439 11.98 4.57 -4.14
CA ALA A 439 12.05 5.44 -5.31
C ALA A 439 10.76 6.25 -5.49
N PRO A 440 9.55 5.66 -5.41
CA PRO A 440 8.30 6.43 -5.37
C PRO A 440 8.24 7.46 -4.24
N ALA A 441 8.67 7.10 -3.03
CA ALA A 441 8.67 8.00 -1.87
C ALA A 441 9.57 9.22 -2.10
N SER A 442 10.82 8.98 -2.48
CA SER A 442 11.77 10.06 -2.78
C SER A 442 11.38 10.90 -4.00
N ARG A 443 10.71 10.31 -5.00
CA ARG A 443 10.16 11.03 -6.16
C ARG A 443 9.04 11.98 -5.75
N LEU A 444 8.04 11.50 -5.00
CA LEU A 444 6.96 12.32 -4.50
C LEU A 444 7.47 13.46 -3.60
N ALA A 445 8.37 13.13 -2.67
CA ALA A 445 9.05 14.10 -1.81
C ALA A 445 9.76 15.20 -2.62
N THR A 446 10.47 14.81 -3.69
CA THR A 446 11.16 15.75 -4.58
C THR A 446 10.19 16.71 -5.28
N HIS A 447 9.06 16.21 -5.81
CA HIS A 447 8.06 17.08 -6.44
C HIS A 447 7.44 18.08 -5.45
N TYR A 448 7.15 17.65 -4.22
CA TYR A 448 6.61 18.54 -3.19
C TYR A 448 7.61 19.60 -2.74
N ALA A 449 8.87 19.22 -2.52
CA ALA A 449 9.92 20.16 -2.16
C ALA A 449 10.22 21.18 -3.27
N LYS A 450 10.23 20.74 -4.55
CA LYS A 450 10.34 21.65 -5.71
C LYS A 450 9.17 22.62 -5.82
N GLY A 451 7.97 22.19 -5.41
CA GLY A 451 6.78 23.05 -5.33
C GLY A 451 6.73 23.97 -4.10
N GLY A 452 7.80 24.02 -3.29
CA GLY A 452 7.93 24.92 -2.14
C GLY A 452 7.27 24.44 -0.85
N ALA A 453 6.72 23.22 -0.80
CA ALA A 453 6.18 22.67 0.43
C ALA A 453 7.30 22.14 1.34
N PRO A 454 7.20 22.30 2.68
CA PRO A 454 8.12 21.66 3.61
C PRO A 454 7.88 20.15 3.60
N VAL A 455 8.94 19.39 3.32
CA VAL A 455 8.93 17.92 3.30
C VAL A 455 9.89 17.39 4.35
N TYR A 456 9.43 16.48 5.20
CA TYR A 456 10.22 15.82 6.22
C TYR A 456 10.35 14.34 5.86
N LEU A 457 11.50 13.98 5.30
CA LEU A 457 11.80 12.62 4.86
C LEU A 457 12.40 11.81 6.01
N TYR A 458 11.96 10.56 6.21
CA TYR A 458 12.54 9.65 7.21
C TYR A 458 12.86 8.26 6.64
N SER A 459 13.73 7.56 7.34
CA SER A 459 13.97 6.13 7.20
C SER A 459 13.74 5.46 8.55
N PHE A 460 12.86 4.47 8.64
CA PHE A 460 12.66 3.70 9.86
C PHE A 460 13.69 2.57 9.94
N ASP A 461 14.72 2.79 10.74
CA ASP A 461 15.93 1.93 10.76
C ASP A 461 16.02 1.07 12.03
N HIS A 462 15.09 1.23 12.98
CA HIS A 462 15.06 0.46 14.21
C HIS A 462 14.83 -1.03 13.97
N ILE A 463 15.69 -1.86 14.55
CA ILE A 463 15.51 -3.31 14.59
C ILE A 463 15.22 -3.73 16.02
N SER A 464 14.05 -4.33 16.24
CA SER A 464 13.64 -4.78 17.56
C SER A 464 14.12 -6.20 17.84
N GLU A 465 14.70 -6.40 19.03
CA GLU A 465 15.03 -7.73 19.57
C GLU A 465 13.79 -8.52 20.01
N ASN A 466 12.61 -7.87 20.07
CA ASN A 466 11.33 -8.52 20.36
C ASN A 466 10.72 -9.18 19.14
N LEU A 467 11.12 -8.75 17.94
CA LEU A 467 10.74 -9.39 16.69
C LEU A 467 11.73 -10.54 16.42
N GLU A 468 11.23 -11.67 15.94
CA GLU A 468 12.09 -12.82 15.64
C GLU A 468 13.06 -12.56 14.49
N TYR A 469 12.82 -11.49 13.72
CA TYR A 469 13.50 -11.15 12.48
C TYR A 469 14.34 -9.89 12.66
N ASN A 470 15.62 -9.99 12.35
CA ASN A 470 16.61 -8.91 12.51
C ASN A 470 16.58 -7.89 11.34
N ARG A 471 15.40 -7.36 11.00
CA ARG A 471 15.20 -6.39 9.91
C ARG A 471 14.07 -5.41 10.22
N ALA A 472 14.13 -4.20 9.65
CA ALA A 472 13.04 -3.22 9.69
C ALA A 472 12.16 -3.36 8.45
N PHE A 473 11.29 -4.36 8.44
CA PHE A 473 10.45 -4.73 7.29
C PHE A 473 9.21 -3.85 7.14
N HIS A 474 8.49 -3.98 6.01
CA HIS A 474 7.29 -3.20 5.72
C HIS A 474 6.27 -3.24 6.86
N GLY A 475 5.84 -2.06 7.34
CA GLY A 475 4.91 -1.91 8.45
C GLY A 475 5.54 -1.98 9.84
N CYS A 476 6.86 -2.08 9.98
CA CYS A 476 7.52 -1.90 11.29
C CYS A 476 7.12 -0.57 11.94
N ASP A 477 7.08 0.52 11.18
CA ASP A 477 6.70 1.83 11.68
C ASP A 477 5.23 1.88 12.14
N GLU A 478 4.30 1.20 11.46
CA GLU A 478 2.91 0.99 11.88
C GLU A 478 2.81 0.11 13.16
N ILE A 479 3.60 -0.98 13.21
CA ILE A 479 3.64 -1.92 14.35
C ILE A 479 3.99 -1.18 15.64
N PHE A 480 5.02 -0.35 15.64
CA PHE A 480 5.42 0.38 16.84
C PHE A 480 4.45 1.51 17.17
N LEU A 481 3.91 2.24 16.18
CA LEU A 481 2.96 3.33 16.43
C LEU A 481 1.63 2.86 17.05
N PHE A 482 1.11 1.71 16.63
CA PHE A 482 -0.22 1.23 17.03
C PHE A 482 -0.19 -0.06 17.86
N ASP A 483 1.00 -0.50 18.30
CA ASP A 483 1.21 -1.78 19.00
C ASP A 483 0.52 -2.96 18.28
N VAL A 484 0.63 -2.97 16.95
CA VAL A 484 0.04 -4.03 16.13
C VAL A 484 0.83 -5.31 16.37
N GLU A 485 0.18 -6.37 16.83
CA GLU A 485 0.81 -7.67 16.92
C GLU A 485 0.89 -8.32 15.52
N PRO A 486 2.09 -8.43 14.92
CA PRO A 486 2.23 -9.01 13.60
C PRO A 486 1.86 -10.49 13.63
N ARG A 487 1.06 -10.92 12.66
CA ARG A 487 0.42 -12.25 12.70
C ARG A 487 1.38 -13.44 12.67
N PHE A 488 2.57 -13.22 12.14
CA PHE A 488 3.62 -14.20 12.01
C PHE A 488 4.48 -14.31 13.28
N LEU A 489 4.36 -13.38 14.24
CA LEU A 489 5.06 -13.53 15.52
C LEU A 489 4.41 -14.66 16.31
N ILE A 490 5.16 -15.74 16.52
CA ILE A 490 4.75 -16.85 17.38
C ILE A 490 4.90 -16.44 18.85
N LYS A 491 5.87 -15.57 19.16
CA LYS A 491 6.15 -15.11 20.54
C LYS A 491 6.94 -13.79 20.56
N ARG A 492 6.46 -12.79 21.32
CA ARG A 492 7.30 -11.63 21.71
C ARG A 492 8.37 -12.09 22.70
N ARG A 493 9.63 -11.68 22.47
CA ARG A 493 10.79 -12.13 23.27
C ARG A 493 11.02 -11.32 24.56
N ASP A 494 10.27 -10.24 24.77
CA ASP A 494 10.36 -9.26 25.88
C ASP A 494 11.81 -8.78 26.19
N ARG A 495 12.67 -8.75 25.16
CA ARG A 495 14.06 -8.26 25.22
C ARG A 495 14.14 -6.80 24.84
N ASN A 496 14.86 -6.00 25.63
CA ASN A 496 15.12 -4.59 25.35
C ASN A 496 13.86 -3.78 24.96
N TRP A 497 12.70 -4.16 25.49
CA TRP A 497 11.41 -3.55 25.17
C TRP A 497 11.38 -2.05 25.51
N GLN A 498 12.24 -1.59 26.43
CA GLN A 498 12.36 -0.17 26.75
C GLN A 498 12.88 0.64 25.55
N LEU A 499 13.71 0.06 24.68
CA LEU A 499 14.18 0.71 23.45
C LEU A 499 13.04 0.87 22.44
N ASP A 500 12.26 -0.19 22.23
CA ASP A 500 11.06 -0.16 21.37
C ASP A 500 10.03 0.87 21.87
N ARG A 501 9.85 0.93 23.20
CA ARG A 501 8.97 1.92 23.82
C ARG A 501 9.47 3.35 23.61
N ARG A 502 10.77 3.59 23.84
CA ARG A 502 11.40 4.90 23.61
C ARG A 502 11.27 5.34 22.15
N LEU A 503 11.54 4.44 21.21
CA LEU A 503 11.34 4.66 19.78
C LEU A 503 9.90 5.08 19.47
N THR A 504 8.92 4.33 20.00
CA THR A 504 7.49 4.62 19.82
C THR A 504 7.14 6.01 20.33
N GLU A 505 7.62 6.38 21.51
CA GLU A 505 7.38 7.70 22.12
C GLU A 505 7.99 8.83 21.28
N ILE A 506 9.21 8.65 20.78
CA ILE A 506 9.87 9.62 19.91
C ILE A 506 9.08 9.78 18.61
N PHE A 507 8.78 8.68 17.93
CA PHE A 507 8.14 8.73 16.62
C PHE A 507 6.72 9.28 16.70
N ALA A 508 5.94 8.86 17.70
CA ALA A 508 4.64 9.45 17.98
C ALA A 508 4.76 10.95 18.24
N GLU A 509 5.68 11.41 19.09
CA GLU A 509 5.83 12.84 19.39
C GLU A 509 6.23 13.67 18.16
N LEU A 510 7.07 13.14 17.26
CA LEU A 510 7.38 13.77 15.96
C LEU A 510 6.11 13.98 15.11
N ILE A 511 5.24 12.97 15.02
CA ILE A 511 3.97 13.05 14.30
C ILE A 511 3.02 14.04 14.98
N ASN A 512 2.89 14.00 16.31
CA ASN A 512 2.04 14.92 17.07
C ASN A 512 2.50 16.38 16.89
N ASN A 513 3.81 16.65 16.91
CA ASN A 513 4.35 17.99 16.67
C ASN A 513 4.10 18.49 15.25
N PHE A 514 4.24 17.60 14.26
CA PHE A 514 3.87 17.90 12.89
C PHE A 514 2.36 18.16 12.74
N ALA A 515 1.50 17.38 13.39
CA ALA A 515 0.06 17.60 13.46
C ALA A 515 -0.30 18.95 14.09
N ARG A 516 0.44 19.41 15.10
CA ARG A 516 0.23 20.74 15.70
C ARG A 516 0.73 21.88 14.82
N THR A 517 1.98 21.81 14.37
CA THR A 517 2.73 22.99 13.88
C THR A 517 3.19 22.90 12.42
N GLY A 518 3.13 21.71 11.82
CA GLY A 518 3.75 21.43 10.52
C GLY A 518 5.27 21.26 10.59
N ILE A 519 5.85 21.26 11.80
CA ILE A 519 7.28 21.05 12.06
C ILE A 519 7.40 19.88 13.04
N PRO A 520 8.16 18.80 12.75
CA PRO A 520 8.29 17.65 13.66
C PRO A 520 9.10 17.94 14.93
N THR A 521 10.08 18.83 14.85
CA THR A 521 10.96 19.24 15.96
C THR A 521 10.88 20.75 16.22
N PRO A 522 9.70 21.29 16.62
CA PRO A 522 9.58 22.70 16.99
C PRO A 522 10.44 22.97 18.22
N LYS A 523 10.85 24.23 18.45
CA LYS A 523 11.73 24.60 19.59
C LYS A 523 11.17 24.17 20.96
N SER A 524 9.85 24.04 21.08
CA SER A 524 9.15 23.61 22.29
C SER A 524 9.19 22.10 22.56
N SER A 525 9.65 21.27 21.60
CA SER A 525 9.61 19.81 21.71
C SER A 525 10.61 19.21 22.70
N GLY A 526 11.68 19.93 23.03
CA GLY A 526 12.75 19.43 23.93
C GLY A 526 13.65 18.35 23.32
N PHE A 527 13.49 18.00 22.04
CA PHE A 527 14.42 17.09 21.37
C PHE A 527 15.83 17.70 21.29
N SER A 528 16.85 16.87 21.52
CA SER A 528 18.26 17.25 21.38
C SER A 528 18.75 17.30 19.94
N PHE A 529 17.93 16.82 19.00
CA PHE A 529 18.17 16.82 17.56
C PHE A 529 17.13 17.69 16.85
N ASN A 530 17.45 18.10 15.62
CA ASN A 530 16.55 18.90 14.79
C ASN A 530 16.30 18.19 13.46
N TRP A 531 15.05 17.80 13.20
CA TRP A 531 14.65 17.25 11.91
C TRP A 531 14.44 18.39 10.92
N THR A 532 15.42 18.56 10.03
CA THR A 532 15.37 19.61 9.01
C THR A 532 14.58 19.16 7.78
N ALA A 533 13.89 20.10 7.14
CA ALA A 533 13.19 19.84 5.88
C ALA A 533 14.18 19.34 4.81
N MET A 534 13.71 18.43 3.96
CA MET A 534 14.47 17.83 2.88
C MET A 534 14.86 18.89 1.84
N LYS A 535 16.15 18.94 1.49
CA LYS A 535 16.67 19.65 0.33
C LYS A 535 16.79 18.69 -0.84
N VAL A 536 16.33 19.12 -2.01
CA VAL A 536 16.26 18.28 -3.22
C VAL A 536 17.63 17.77 -3.67
N ASP A 537 18.69 18.57 -3.50
CA ASP A 537 20.07 18.23 -3.84
C ASP A 537 20.74 17.26 -2.85
N LYS A 538 20.20 17.16 -1.62
CA LYS A 538 20.79 16.34 -0.55
C LYS A 538 20.00 15.10 -0.21
N LEU A 539 18.68 15.12 -0.45
CA LEU A 539 17.73 14.12 0.04
C LEU A 539 17.98 13.81 1.53
N ASN A 540 18.18 14.85 2.34
CA ASN A 540 18.41 14.68 3.77
C ASN A 540 17.15 14.12 4.45
N TYR A 541 17.36 13.18 5.36
CA TYR A 541 16.30 12.44 6.04
C TYR A 541 16.68 12.17 7.50
N LEU A 542 15.68 11.90 8.33
CA LEU A 542 15.89 11.43 9.70
C LEU A 542 15.93 9.90 9.71
N SER A 543 17.02 9.31 10.19
CA SER A 543 17.05 7.89 10.55
C SER A 543 16.36 7.73 11.91
N ILE A 544 15.25 6.99 11.94
CA ILE A 544 14.43 6.79 13.13
C ILE A 544 14.87 5.49 13.82
N THR A 545 15.49 5.67 14.98
CA THR A 545 15.91 4.65 15.95
C THR A 545 15.60 5.15 17.37
N ASP A 546 16.07 4.48 18.43
CA ASP A 546 16.02 5.01 19.79
C ASP A 546 16.89 6.28 20.00
N LYS A 547 17.80 6.56 19.03
CA LYS A 547 18.64 7.76 18.93
C LYS A 547 18.58 8.34 17.51
N PRO A 548 17.54 9.11 17.16
CA PRO A 548 17.38 9.61 15.80
C PRO A 548 18.51 10.54 15.37
N GLU A 549 18.95 10.38 14.11
CA GLU A 549 20.05 11.15 13.53
C GLU A 549 19.71 11.59 12.10
N MET A 550 20.13 12.81 11.73
CA MET A 550 19.98 13.32 10.37
C MET A 550 21.05 12.74 9.46
N ASN A 551 20.64 12.15 8.34
CA ASN A 551 21.49 11.62 7.29
C ASN A 551 21.21 12.31 5.94
N VAL A 552 22.03 12.00 4.94
CA VAL A 552 21.90 12.50 3.56
C VAL A 552 21.83 11.33 2.57
N GLY A 553 21.29 11.58 1.38
CA GLY A 553 21.20 10.57 0.32
C GLY A 553 20.21 9.46 0.65
N PHE A 554 18.97 9.82 1.03
CA PHE A 554 17.91 8.84 1.27
C PHE A 554 17.82 7.84 0.12
N ARG A 555 18.13 6.58 0.42
CA ARG A 555 18.04 5.44 -0.51
C ARG A 555 18.66 5.75 -1.88
N TRP A 556 19.81 6.44 -1.88
CA TRP A 556 20.40 7.06 -3.08
C TRP A 556 20.50 6.12 -4.28
N GLN A 557 20.95 4.87 -4.08
CA GLN A 557 21.07 3.87 -5.14
C GLN A 557 19.71 3.64 -5.84
N GLY A 558 18.66 3.38 -5.06
CA GLY A 558 17.31 3.18 -5.56
C GLY A 558 16.71 4.44 -6.19
N HIS A 559 16.91 5.59 -5.54
CA HIS A 559 16.45 6.88 -6.05
C HIS A 559 17.01 7.16 -7.45
N VAL A 560 18.33 7.10 -7.62
CA VAL A 560 18.98 7.39 -8.91
C VAL A 560 18.60 6.37 -9.97
N PHE A 561 18.67 5.08 -9.64
CA PHE A 561 18.39 4.03 -10.61
C PHE A 561 16.94 4.11 -11.10
N TRP A 562 15.95 4.07 -10.22
CA TRP A 562 14.55 3.96 -10.62
C TRP A 562 13.90 5.28 -11.04
N ASN A 563 14.30 6.42 -10.46
CA ASN A 563 13.70 7.71 -10.82
C ASN A 563 14.42 8.44 -11.96
N TRP A 564 15.66 8.07 -12.26
CA TRP A 564 16.42 8.68 -13.34
C TRP A 564 16.79 7.65 -14.39
N TYR A 565 17.70 6.72 -14.10
CA TYR A 565 18.27 5.84 -15.12
C TYR A 565 17.23 4.96 -15.84
N ALA A 566 16.41 4.21 -15.07
CA ALA A 566 15.37 3.35 -15.61
C ALA A 566 14.34 4.12 -16.44
N ARG A 567 13.96 5.34 -16.02
CA ARG A 567 13.03 6.20 -16.79
C ARG A 567 13.65 6.72 -18.08
N HIS A 568 14.97 6.98 -18.11
CA HIS A 568 15.66 7.33 -19.34
C HIS A 568 15.70 6.15 -20.30
N LEU A 569 16.00 4.94 -19.81
CA LEU A 569 15.93 3.71 -20.59
C LEU A 569 14.52 3.47 -21.15
N ASP A 570 13.49 3.73 -20.34
CA ASP A 570 12.10 3.59 -20.75
C ASP A 570 11.69 4.61 -21.82
N ALA A 571 12.24 5.82 -21.76
CA ALA A 571 11.98 6.89 -22.73
C ALA A 571 12.85 6.80 -24.00
N VAL A 572 13.77 5.85 -24.11
CA VAL A 572 14.54 5.64 -25.34
C VAL A 572 13.57 5.24 -26.45
N ASP A 573 13.47 6.07 -27.49
CA ASP A 573 12.86 5.67 -28.74
C ASP A 573 13.76 4.60 -29.38
N VAL A 574 13.42 3.34 -29.12
CA VAL A 574 14.08 2.18 -29.73
C VAL A 574 13.75 2.08 -31.23
N GLY A 575 12.99 3.03 -31.77
CA GLY A 575 12.62 3.11 -33.17
C GLY A 575 11.99 1.81 -33.63
N ASN A 576 12.04 1.60 -34.93
CA ASN A 576 11.52 0.40 -35.57
C ASN A 576 12.14 -0.91 -35.07
N LEU A 577 12.89 -1.07 -33.98
CA LEU A 577 13.43 -2.39 -33.57
C LEU A 577 12.34 -3.48 -33.50
N HIS A 578 11.14 -3.18 -33.01
CA HIS A 578 10.02 -4.13 -33.03
C HIS A 578 9.48 -4.36 -34.45
N ARG A 579 9.37 -3.28 -35.26
CA ARG A 579 8.98 -3.38 -36.66
C ARG A 579 10.04 -4.07 -37.51
N ILE A 580 11.32 -3.94 -37.19
CA ILE A 580 12.49 -4.57 -37.81
C ILE A 580 12.47 -6.04 -37.43
N ALA A 581 12.24 -6.40 -36.17
CA ALA A 581 12.05 -7.79 -35.78
C ALA A 581 10.83 -8.43 -36.47
N GLN A 582 9.71 -7.71 -36.60
CA GLN A 582 8.56 -8.16 -37.39
C GLN A 582 8.88 -8.25 -38.89
N LEU A 583 9.59 -7.28 -39.45
CA LEU A 583 10.00 -7.27 -40.86
C LEU A 583 11.04 -8.36 -41.15
N ASP A 584 11.94 -8.66 -40.20
CA ASP A 584 12.94 -9.73 -40.30
C ASP A 584 12.26 -11.09 -40.25
N LYS A 585 11.28 -11.27 -39.35
CA LYS A 585 10.41 -12.46 -39.35
C LYS A 585 9.64 -12.59 -40.66
N GLN A 586 9.02 -11.52 -41.14
CA GLN A 586 8.32 -11.50 -42.43
C GLN A 586 9.28 -11.80 -43.60
N LEU A 587 10.49 -11.25 -43.58
CA LEU A 587 11.53 -11.51 -44.58
C LEU A 587 11.95 -12.98 -44.56
N GLY A 588 12.11 -13.58 -43.39
CA GLY A 588 12.33 -15.02 -43.22
C GLY A 588 11.21 -15.86 -43.81
N ASP A 589 9.95 -15.50 -43.55
CA ASP A 589 8.78 -16.16 -44.13
C ASP A 589 8.73 -16.02 -45.67
N TYR A 590 9.05 -14.84 -46.21
CA TYR A 590 9.14 -14.59 -47.66
C TYR A 590 10.31 -15.36 -48.31
N GLN A 591 11.47 -15.43 -47.65
CA GLN A 591 12.62 -16.21 -48.13
C GLN A 591 12.28 -17.70 -48.17
N LEU A 592 11.64 -18.24 -47.11
CA LEU A 592 11.20 -19.63 -47.07
C LEU A 592 10.22 -19.93 -48.21
N ALA A 593 9.22 -19.06 -48.42
CA ALA A 593 8.27 -19.20 -49.53
C ALA A 593 8.96 -19.15 -50.90
N THR A 594 9.95 -18.27 -51.07
CA THR A 594 10.72 -18.15 -52.32
C THR A 594 11.55 -19.42 -52.58
N TRP A 595 12.21 -19.96 -51.55
CA TRP A 595 12.94 -21.23 -51.66
C TRP A 595 12.03 -22.41 -51.98
N MET A 596 10.83 -22.46 -51.40
CA MET A 596 9.82 -23.47 -51.72
C MET A 596 9.35 -23.37 -53.19
N LEU A 597 9.12 -22.15 -53.70
CA LEU A 597 8.75 -21.93 -55.09
C LEU A 597 9.86 -22.31 -56.07
N LEU A 598 11.12 -21.95 -55.77
CA LEU A 598 12.28 -22.36 -56.57
C LEU A 598 12.45 -23.88 -56.59
N PHE A 599 12.29 -24.53 -55.44
CA PHE A 599 12.33 -26.00 -55.36
C PHE A 599 11.21 -26.64 -56.19
N CYS A 600 9.98 -26.13 -56.10
CA CYS A 600 8.86 -26.60 -56.91
C CYS A 600 9.14 -26.41 -58.42
N ALA A 601 9.64 -25.24 -58.82
CA ALA A 601 9.98 -24.96 -60.22
C ALA A 601 11.08 -25.88 -60.76
N LEU A 602 12.14 -26.13 -59.97
CA LEU A 602 13.19 -27.09 -60.32
C LEU A 602 12.67 -28.52 -60.39
N PHE A 603 11.77 -28.90 -59.47
CA PHE A 603 11.12 -30.22 -59.48
C PHE A 603 10.24 -30.41 -60.72
N PHE A 604 9.41 -29.44 -61.08
CA PHE A 604 8.61 -29.46 -62.31
C PHE A 604 9.48 -29.46 -63.56
N PHE A 605 10.58 -28.69 -63.57
CA PHE A 605 11.53 -28.71 -64.68
C PHE A 605 12.19 -30.09 -64.84
N ALA A 606 12.59 -30.74 -63.74
CA ALA A 606 13.13 -32.09 -63.77
C ALA A 606 12.11 -33.13 -64.27
N ILE A 607 10.83 -33.00 -63.90
CA ILE A 607 9.75 -33.85 -64.44
C ILE A 607 9.59 -33.62 -65.94
N LEU A 608 9.57 -32.36 -66.40
CA LEU A 608 9.42 -32.04 -67.83
C LEU A 608 10.59 -32.58 -68.65
N VAL A 609 11.83 -32.45 -68.16
CA VAL A 609 13.01 -33.05 -68.79
C VAL A 609 12.92 -34.58 -68.78
N GLY A 610 12.47 -35.18 -67.66
CA GLY A 610 12.25 -36.63 -67.57
C GLY A 610 11.20 -37.14 -68.55
N LEU A 611 10.08 -36.42 -68.71
CA LEU A 611 9.02 -36.73 -69.66
C LEU A 611 9.49 -36.53 -71.11
N ALA A 612 10.26 -35.48 -71.40
CA ALA A 612 10.84 -35.26 -72.73
C ALA A 612 11.80 -36.40 -73.10
N CYS A 613 12.69 -36.79 -72.19
CA CYS A 613 13.59 -37.95 -72.37
C CYS A 613 12.82 -39.27 -72.50
N TYR A 614 11.69 -39.43 -71.82
CA TYR A 614 10.83 -40.61 -71.95
C TYR A 614 10.13 -40.64 -73.32
N CYS A 615 9.62 -39.51 -73.80
CA CYS A 615 8.96 -39.43 -75.10
C CYS A 615 9.95 -39.69 -76.25
N THR A 616 11.15 -39.10 -76.20
CA THR A 616 12.17 -39.35 -77.23
C THR A 616 12.66 -40.80 -77.23
N ARG A 617 12.72 -41.45 -76.07
CA ARG A 617 13.05 -42.87 -75.98
C ARG A 617 11.90 -43.76 -76.46
N LYS A 618 10.65 -43.38 -76.20
CA LYS A 618 9.48 -44.14 -76.67
C LYS A 618 9.30 -44.03 -78.19
N GLU A 619 9.59 -42.87 -78.78
CA GLU A 619 9.63 -42.73 -80.24
C GLU A 619 10.74 -43.60 -80.87
N ALA A 620 11.89 -43.73 -80.20
CA ALA A 620 12.95 -44.63 -80.65
C ALA A 620 12.55 -46.13 -80.51
N ASP A 621 11.83 -46.51 -79.45
CA ASP A 621 11.36 -47.88 -79.25
C ASP A 621 10.16 -48.24 -80.17
N GLU A 622 9.36 -47.26 -80.61
CA GLU A 622 8.26 -47.46 -81.58
C GLU A 622 8.75 -47.47 -83.04
N GLU A 623 9.93 -46.93 -83.36
CA GLU A 623 10.58 -47.12 -84.67
C GLU A 623 11.32 -48.47 -84.81
N ASP A 624 11.65 -49.12 -83.68
CA ASP A 624 12.28 -50.46 -83.63
C ASP A 624 11.27 -51.64 -83.57
N LEU A 625 9.96 -51.35 -83.57
CA LEU A 625 8.84 -52.31 -83.61
C LEU A 625 8.11 -52.25 -84.96
#